data_AF-A0A2H0YAE8-F1
#
_entry.id   AF-A0A2H0YAE8-F1
#
_cell.length_a   1.000
_cell.length_b   1.000
_cell.length_c   1.000
_cell.angle_alpha   90.00
_cell.angle_beta   90.00
_cell.angle_gamma   90.00
#
_symmetry.space_group_name_H-M   'P 1'
#
loop_
_entity.id
_entity.type
_entity.pdbx_description
1 polymer ?
#
loop_
_entity_poly.entity_id
_entity_poly.type
_entity_poly.pdbx_seq_one_letter_code
_entity_poly.pdbx_strand_id
1 'polypeptide(L)'
;MFKKLVEKDVEERLRKIIAQYKLGGALSVVKVKGWIFDDYGDSASEASNNFQKKFFHCFKDIKDITDIKTKKFDEVLRVSTDAWNVLPHRSLGGKSSQQMMSVEIKKESSSEKLSDSRMPKVIVGDSEMSYDDYIVMLKEMGRRQKPFKRQVEKGILPFYKEFLSQEEKLSKKEVEEHFRVVEIFFERVFWVGFLSFEAIRPEFVTYEFPHWWQTHVLFDDRDENEILSSLKIFLRFMKTKFGRELNGRGI
;
A
#
# COMPACT_ATOMS: atom_id res chain seq x y z
N MET A 1 -18.80 2.52 -21.68
CA MET A 1 -17.76 2.58 -22.73
C MET A 1 -16.50 3.16 -22.10
N PHE A 2 -15.42 2.39 -21.94
CA PHE A 2 -14.15 2.91 -21.39
C PHE A 2 -13.58 3.93 -22.39
N LYS A 3 -13.45 5.20 -21.98
CA LYS A 3 -12.86 6.24 -22.84
C LYS A 3 -11.39 5.88 -23.09
N LYS A 4 -11.03 5.64 -24.36
CA LYS A 4 -9.64 5.36 -24.72
C LYS A 4 -8.80 6.60 -24.48
N LEU A 5 -7.92 6.55 -23.48
CA LEU A 5 -6.90 7.56 -23.26
C LEU A 5 -5.81 7.44 -24.34
N VAL A 6 -5.29 8.59 -24.76
CA VAL A 6 -4.22 8.68 -25.75
C VAL A 6 -2.91 9.01 -25.01
N GLU A 7 -1.81 8.38 -25.41
CA GLU A 7 -0.48 8.57 -24.81
C GLU A 7 -0.12 10.06 -24.67
N LYS A 8 -0.33 10.85 -25.73
CA LYS A 8 -0.05 12.30 -25.73
C LYS A 8 -0.83 13.06 -24.64
N ASP A 9 -2.08 12.69 -24.37
CA ASP A 9 -2.89 13.34 -23.34
C ASP A 9 -2.36 13.02 -21.94
N VAL A 10 -1.89 11.79 -21.74
CA VAL A 10 -1.29 11.34 -20.48
C VAL A 10 0.06 12.02 -20.25
N GLU A 11 0.91 12.12 -21.28
CA GLU A 11 2.15 12.89 -21.20
C GLU A 11 1.89 14.36 -20.85
N GLU A 12 0.86 14.97 -21.43
CA GLU A 12 0.52 16.36 -21.15
C GLU A 12 0.01 16.56 -19.72
N ARG A 13 -0.79 15.63 -19.20
CA ARG A 13 -1.18 15.62 -17.77
C ARG A 13 0.04 15.48 -16.85
N LEU A 14 0.99 14.62 -17.21
CA LEU A 14 2.25 14.48 -16.47
C LEU A 14 3.04 15.80 -16.48
N ARG A 15 3.20 16.46 -17.64
CA ARG A 15 3.87 17.78 -17.73
C ARG A 15 3.22 18.81 -16.83
N LYS A 16 1.88 18.87 -16.82
CA LYS A 16 1.10 19.80 -15.99
C LYS A 16 1.35 19.56 -14.50
N ILE A 17 1.27 18.33 -14.02
CA ILE A 17 1.52 18.02 -12.60
C ILE A 17 2.98 18.33 -12.23
N ILE A 18 3.94 17.96 -13.08
CA ILE A 18 5.37 18.26 -12.84
C ILE A 18 5.60 19.77 -12.71
N ALA A 19 4.98 20.56 -13.59
CA ALA A 19 5.09 22.03 -13.54
C ALA A 19 4.38 22.63 -12.32
N GLN A 20 3.14 22.20 -12.05
CA GLN A 20 2.31 22.68 -10.95
C GLN A 20 2.99 22.51 -9.59
N TYR A 21 3.66 21.37 -9.38
CA TYR A 21 4.37 21.05 -8.15
C TYR A 21 5.87 21.32 -8.22
N LYS A 22 6.35 21.97 -9.29
CA LYS A 22 7.77 22.36 -9.49
C LYS A 22 8.76 21.19 -9.36
N LEU A 23 8.38 20.02 -9.87
CA LEU A 23 9.15 18.78 -9.76
C LEU A 23 10.21 18.60 -10.84
N GLY A 24 10.49 19.60 -11.68
CA GLY A 24 11.34 19.45 -12.87
C GLY A 24 12.76 18.91 -12.61
N GLY A 25 13.30 19.08 -11.39
CA GLY A 25 14.58 18.48 -10.99
C GLY A 25 14.49 17.01 -10.56
N ALA A 26 13.34 16.55 -10.07
CA ALA A 26 13.13 15.20 -9.56
C ALA A 26 12.43 14.27 -10.57
N LEU A 27 11.55 14.84 -11.42
CA LEU A 27 10.63 14.12 -12.27
C LEU A 27 10.53 14.75 -13.65
N SER A 28 10.53 13.91 -14.69
CA SER A 28 10.28 14.30 -16.07
C SER A 28 9.44 13.23 -16.76
N VAL A 29 8.74 13.60 -17.85
CA VAL A 29 7.95 12.62 -18.63
C VAL A 29 8.85 11.48 -19.14
N VAL A 30 10.07 11.79 -19.60
CA VAL A 30 11.03 10.79 -20.07
C VAL A 30 11.39 9.82 -18.95
N LYS A 31 11.63 10.31 -17.73
CA LYS A 31 11.94 9.48 -16.57
C LYS A 31 10.79 8.54 -16.21
N VAL A 32 9.55 9.05 -16.23
CA VAL A 32 8.33 8.25 -15.99
C VAL A 32 8.17 7.15 -17.03
N LYS A 33 8.36 7.49 -18.31
CA LYS A 33 8.31 6.50 -19.40
C LYS A 33 9.39 5.43 -19.23
N GLY A 34 10.61 5.81 -18.85
CA GLY A 34 11.67 4.85 -18.57
C GLY A 34 11.32 3.91 -17.41
N TRP A 35 10.80 4.45 -16.30
CA TRP A 35 10.39 3.63 -15.15
C TRP A 35 9.29 2.62 -15.48
N ILE A 36 8.33 2.99 -16.32
CA ILE A 36 7.24 2.10 -16.75
C ILE A 36 7.72 1.10 -17.79
N PHE A 37 8.52 1.56 -18.76
CA PHE A 37 9.03 0.67 -19.81
C PHE A 37 9.94 -0.40 -19.23
N ASP A 38 10.78 -0.08 -18.25
CA ASP A 38 11.70 -1.04 -17.65
C ASP A 38 11.08 -1.88 -16.52
N ASP A 39 9.76 -1.78 -16.29
CA ASP A 39 8.94 -2.48 -15.29
C ASP A 39 9.63 -3.63 -14.51
N TYR A 40 10.32 -3.27 -13.41
CA TYR A 40 11.02 -4.22 -12.55
C TYR A 40 10.10 -4.77 -11.44
N GLY A 41 9.90 -6.09 -11.43
CA GLY A 41 9.20 -6.84 -10.38
C GLY A 41 8.91 -8.27 -10.83
N ASP A 42 8.74 -9.20 -9.89
CA ASP A 42 8.46 -10.61 -10.19
C ASP A 42 7.00 -10.82 -10.64
N SER A 43 6.15 -9.82 -10.44
CA SER A 43 4.76 -9.79 -10.89
C SER A 43 4.34 -8.39 -11.36
N ALA A 44 3.28 -8.32 -12.16
CA ALA A 44 2.69 -7.05 -12.60
C ALA A 44 2.23 -6.17 -11.43
N SER A 45 1.75 -6.79 -10.34
CA SER A 45 1.36 -6.06 -9.13
C SER A 45 2.56 -5.42 -8.45
N GLU A 46 3.67 -6.16 -8.34
CA GLU A 46 4.89 -5.67 -7.72
C GLU A 46 5.54 -4.55 -8.56
N ALA A 47 5.63 -4.75 -9.88
CA ALA A 47 6.18 -3.74 -10.79
C ALA A 47 5.36 -2.43 -10.74
N SER A 48 4.02 -2.54 -10.71
CA SER A 48 3.12 -1.39 -10.53
C SER A 48 3.39 -0.68 -9.20
N ASN A 49 3.47 -1.42 -8.11
CA ASN A 49 3.73 -0.86 -6.78
C ASN A 49 5.09 -0.15 -6.72
N ASN A 50 6.14 -0.75 -7.29
CA ASN A 50 7.47 -0.17 -7.38
C ASN A 50 7.47 1.14 -8.18
N PHE A 51 6.76 1.18 -9.32
CA PHE A 51 6.56 2.41 -10.09
C PHE A 51 5.83 3.48 -9.27
N GLN A 52 4.70 3.13 -8.66
CA GLN A 52 3.91 4.06 -7.86
C GLN A 52 4.74 4.65 -6.71
N LYS A 53 5.52 3.82 -6.00
CA LYS A 53 6.43 4.29 -4.96
C LYS A 53 7.45 5.31 -5.48
N LYS A 54 8.15 5.01 -6.59
CA LYS A 54 9.12 5.93 -7.20
C LYS A 54 8.46 7.25 -7.60
N PHE A 55 7.27 7.16 -8.19
CA PHE A 55 6.51 8.32 -8.64
C PHE A 55 6.06 9.20 -7.46
N PHE A 56 5.43 8.60 -6.45
CA PHE A 56 4.94 9.31 -5.28
C PHE A 56 6.07 9.85 -4.40
N HIS A 57 7.22 9.18 -4.31
CA HIS A 57 8.38 9.68 -3.59
C HIS A 57 8.83 11.08 -4.06
N CYS A 58 8.62 11.43 -5.34
CA CYS A 58 8.90 12.78 -5.84
C CYS A 58 8.05 13.88 -5.18
N PHE A 59 6.95 13.52 -4.51
CA PHE A 59 6.04 14.46 -3.84
C PHE A 59 6.15 14.41 -2.31
N LYS A 60 7.13 13.70 -1.74
CA LYS A 60 7.22 13.45 -0.28
C LYS A 60 7.27 14.70 0.59
N ASP A 61 7.78 15.81 0.05
CA ASP A 61 7.89 17.09 0.75
C ASP A 61 6.70 18.03 0.50
N ILE A 62 5.70 17.59 -0.27
CA ILE A 62 4.52 18.37 -0.61
C ILE A 62 3.36 17.97 0.30
N LYS A 63 3.18 18.74 1.38
CA LYS A 63 2.19 18.48 2.46
C LYS A 63 0.78 18.15 1.93
N ASP A 64 0.34 18.90 0.93
CA ASP A 64 -0.99 18.76 0.33
C ASP A 64 -1.17 17.46 -0.48
N ILE A 65 -0.08 16.79 -0.88
CA ILE A 65 -0.11 15.51 -1.60
C ILE A 65 0.06 14.34 -0.65
N THR A 66 0.88 14.50 0.39
CA THR A 66 1.10 13.47 1.40
C THR A 66 -0.14 13.20 2.27
N ASP A 67 -1.13 14.09 2.27
CA ASP A 67 -2.45 13.83 2.84
C ASP A 67 -3.37 13.16 1.81
N ILE A 68 -3.57 11.86 2.00
CA ILE A 68 -4.39 10.99 1.15
C ILE A 68 -5.87 11.41 1.06
N LYS A 69 -6.35 12.30 1.93
CA LYS A 69 -7.75 12.77 1.94
C LYS A 69 -7.97 13.99 1.05
N THR A 70 -6.93 14.46 0.37
CA THR A 70 -7.02 15.66 -0.46
C THR A 70 -7.38 15.31 -1.90
N LYS A 71 -8.15 16.20 -2.55
CA LYS A 71 -8.40 16.12 -4.00
C LYS A 71 -7.12 16.19 -4.84
N LYS A 72 -6.05 16.76 -4.28
CA LYS A 72 -4.75 16.88 -4.92
C LYS A 72 -4.04 15.51 -4.98
N PHE A 73 -4.12 14.71 -3.91
CA PHE A 73 -3.66 13.32 -3.93
C PHE A 73 -4.41 12.51 -5.01
N ASP A 74 -5.74 12.60 -5.07
CA ASP A 74 -6.56 11.90 -6.07
C ASP A 74 -6.14 12.26 -7.51
N GLU A 75 -5.82 13.53 -7.76
CA GLU A 75 -5.34 13.99 -9.06
C GLU A 75 -4.00 13.35 -9.43
N VAL A 76 -3.04 13.35 -8.50
CA VAL A 76 -1.71 12.75 -8.71
C VAL A 76 -1.83 11.24 -8.91
N LEU A 77 -2.66 10.57 -8.11
CA LEU A 77 -2.95 9.13 -8.22
C LEU A 77 -3.60 8.77 -9.56
N ARG A 78 -4.54 9.60 -10.04
CA ARG A 78 -5.16 9.39 -11.34
C ARG A 78 -4.13 9.50 -12.45
N VAL A 79 -3.25 10.51 -12.40
CA VAL A 79 -2.23 10.68 -13.44
C VAL A 79 -1.19 9.56 -13.41
N SER A 80 -0.76 9.09 -12.24
CA SER A 80 0.14 7.94 -12.15
C SER A 80 -0.51 6.66 -12.68
N THR A 81 -1.78 6.44 -12.36
CA THR A 81 -2.55 5.28 -12.84
C THR A 81 -2.80 5.33 -14.34
N ASP A 82 -3.13 6.51 -14.88
CA ASP A 82 -3.26 6.72 -16.33
C ASP A 82 -1.92 6.46 -17.04
N ALA A 83 -0.81 6.95 -16.47
CA ALA A 83 0.54 6.69 -16.98
C ALA A 83 0.85 5.20 -17.04
N TRP A 84 0.66 4.47 -15.94
CA TRP A 84 0.87 3.03 -15.88
C TRP A 84 0.04 2.27 -16.92
N ASN A 85 -1.23 2.64 -17.12
CA ASN A 85 -2.12 1.86 -17.99
C ASN A 85 -1.98 2.18 -19.48
N VAL A 86 -1.50 3.38 -19.84
CA VAL A 86 -1.47 3.88 -21.23
C VAL A 86 -0.07 3.83 -21.83
N LEU A 87 0.98 3.99 -21.03
CA LEU A 87 2.35 3.93 -21.50
C LEU A 87 2.81 2.48 -21.76
N PRO A 88 3.76 2.27 -22.67
CA PRO A 88 4.22 0.93 -23.05
C PRO A 88 5.13 0.31 -21.97
N HIS A 89 5.00 -1.01 -21.80
CA HIS A 89 5.80 -1.84 -20.88
C HIS A 89 6.69 -2.80 -21.66
N ARG A 90 7.91 -3.09 -21.20
CA ARG A 90 8.78 -4.08 -21.84
C ARG A 90 8.26 -5.49 -21.65
N SER A 91 7.76 -5.84 -20.45
CA SER A 91 7.17 -7.17 -20.19
C SER A 91 5.98 -7.50 -21.12
N LEU A 92 5.26 -6.47 -21.60
CA LEU A 92 4.14 -6.60 -22.53
C LEU A 92 4.55 -6.47 -24.00
N GLY A 93 5.84 -6.57 -24.31
CA GLY A 93 6.37 -6.46 -25.68
C GLY A 93 6.21 -5.06 -26.28
N GLY A 94 6.34 -4.02 -25.45
CA GLY A 94 6.18 -2.62 -25.86
C GLY A 94 4.72 -2.17 -25.98
N LYS A 95 3.76 -2.97 -25.48
CA LYS A 95 2.34 -2.62 -25.43
C LYS A 95 1.96 -2.04 -24.07
N SER A 96 0.84 -1.33 -24.01
CA SER A 96 0.25 -0.86 -22.76
C SER A 96 -0.78 -1.84 -22.20
N SER A 97 -1.03 -1.79 -20.89
CA SER A 97 -2.08 -2.58 -20.23
C SER A 97 -3.44 -2.36 -20.88
N GLN A 98 -3.76 -1.13 -21.27
CA GLN A 98 -5.00 -0.81 -21.98
C GLN A 98 -5.09 -1.49 -23.36
N GLN A 99 -3.98 -1.57 -24.09
CA GLN A 99 -3.93 -2.27 -25.37
C GLN A 99 -4.15 -3.77 -25.17
N MET A 100 -3.52 -4.38 -24.17
CA MET A 100 -3.70 -5.80 -23.84
C MET A 100 -5.15 -6.11 -23.48
N MET A 101 -5.78 -5.30 -22.63
CA MET A 101 -7.19 -5.45 -22.28
C MET A 101 -8.12 -5.31 -23.49
N SER A 102 -7.82 -4.39 -24.42
CA SER A 102 -8.62 -4.23 -25.64
C SER A 102 -8.52 -5.41 -26.61
N VAL A 103 -7.38 -6.12 -26.62
CA VAL A 103 -7.21 -7.36 -27.40
C VAL A 103 -8.01 -8.49 -26.76
N GLU A 104 -8.00 -8.59 -25.43
CA GLU A 104 -8.71 -9.65 -24.71
C GLU A 104 -10.23 -9.51 -24.82
N ILE A 105 -10.77 -8.30 -24.65
CA ILE A 105 -12.20 -8.00 -24.83
C ILE A 105 -12.65 -8.35 -26.27
N LYS A 106 -11.81 -8.08 -27.28
CA LYS A 106 -12.12 -8.42 -28.67
C LYS A 106 -12.15 -9.93 -28.90
N LYS A 107 -11.24 -10.69 -28.28
CA LYS A 107 -11.26 -12.16 -28.32
C LYS A 107 -12.51 -12.72 -27.66
N GLU A 108 -12.88 -12.21 -26.48
CA GLU A 108 -14.08 -12.64 -25.76
C GLU A 108 -15.36 -12.32 -26.53
N SER A 109 -15.43 -11.18 -27.21
CA SER A 109 -16.59 -10.80 -28.04
C SER A 109 -16.80 -11.67 -29.29
N SER A 110 -15.82 -12.51 -29.65
CA SER A 110 -15.93 -13.50 -30.73
C SER A 110 -16.25 -14.92 -30.25
N SER A 111 -16.33 -15.13 -28.94
CA SER A 111 -16.81 -16.37 -28.33
C SER A 111 -18.14 -16.10 -27.62
N GLU A 112 -19.25 -16.61 -28.16
CA GLU A 112 -20.54 -16.66 -27.45
C GLU A 112 -20.40 -17.50 -26.18
N LYS A 113 -20.00 -16.87 -25.09
CA LYS A 113 -20.28 -17.35 -23.74
C LYS A 113 -21.19 -16.32 -23.11
N LEU A 114 -22.49 -16.62 -23.13
CA LEU A 114 -23.45 -16.13 -22.17
C LEU A 114 -22.82 -16.32 -20.77
N SER A 115 -22.23 -15.27 -20.22
CA SER A 115 -21.68 -15.34 -18.87
C SER A 115 -22.87 -15.30 -17.91
N ASP A 116 -23.16 -16.45 -17.31
CA ASP A 116 -23.87 -16.57 -16.04
C ASP A 116 -23.46 -15.37 -15.17
N SER A 117 -24.41 -14.49 -14.80
CA SER A 117 -24.13 -13.18 -14.18
C SER A 117 -23.63 -13.29 -12.73
N ARG A 118 -23.07 -14.45 -12.38
CA ARG A 118 -22.59 -14.75 -11.04
C ARG A 118 -21.25 -14.07 -10.88
N MET A 119 -21.13 -13.31 -9.79
CA MET A 119 -19.87 -12.74 -9.35
C MET A 119 -18.78 -13.83 -9.35
N PRO A 120 -17.55 -13.50 -9.80
CA PRO A 120 -16.46 -14.46 -9.79
C PRO A 120 -16.24 -14.97 -8.36
N LYS A 121 -15.82 -16.23 -8.26
CA LYS A 121 -15.38 -16.77 -6.98
C LYS A 121 -14.10 -16.06 -6.53
N VAL A 122 -13.97 -15.89 -5.22
CA VAL A 122 -12.86 -15.20 -4.58
C VAL A 122 -11.95 -16.24 -3.94
N ILE A 123 -10.64 -16.06 -4.07
CA ILE A 123 -9.64 -16.90 -3.39
C ILE A 123 -9.24 -16.18 -2.09
N VAL A 124 -9.38 -16.88 -0.96
CA VAL A 124 -8.93 -16.41 0.37
C VAL A 124 -8.01 -17.46 0.96
N GLY A 125 -6.72 -17.13 1.07
CA GLY A 125 -5.68 -18.14 1.37
C GLY A 125 -5.66 -19.19 0.27
N ASP A 126 -5.79 -20.47 0.66
CA ASP A 126 -5.83 -21.60 -0.27
C ASP A 126 -7.26 -22.05 -0.63
N SER A 127 -8.28 -21.28 -0.22
CA SER A 127 -9.68 -21.65 -0.40
C SER A 127 -10.40 -20.75 -1.40
N GLU A 128 -11.09 -21.36 -2.35
CA GLU A 128 -12.00 -20.68 -3.27
C GLU A 128 -13.40 -20.59 -2.64
N MET A 129 -14.00 -19.40 -2.60
CA MET A 129 -15.33 -19.17 -2.02
C MET A 129 -16.20 -18.29 -2.91
N SER A 130 -17.52 -18.32 -2.69
CA SER A 130 -18.42 -17.39 -3.38
C SER A 130 -18.19 -15.95 -2.90
N TYR A 131 -18.52 -14.96 -3.73
CA TYR A 131 -18.44 -13.57 -3.33
C TYR A 131 -19.34 -13.24 -2.12
N ASP A 132 -20.52 -13.86 -2.04
CA ASP A 132 -21.45 -13.63 -0.91
C ASP A 132 -20.87 -14.18 0.40
N ASP A 133 -20.27 -15.37 0.37
CA ASP A 133 -19.57 -15.94 1.53
C ASP A 133 -18.37 -15.09 1.93
N TYR A 134 -17.64 -14.55 0.95
CA TYR A 134 -16.55 -13.60 1.20
C TYR A 134 -17.04 -12.35 1.94
N ILE A 135 -18.17 -11.77 1.53
CA ILE A 135 -18.76 -10.61 2.22
C ILE A 135 -19.21 -10.98 3.65
N VAL A 136 -19.77 -12.16 3.86
CA VAL A 136 -20.14 -12.66 5.20
C VAL A 136 -18.88 -12.82 6.07
N MET A 137 -17.82 -13.41 5.53
CA MET A 137 -16.53 -13.57 6.21
C MET A 137 -15.94 -12.22 6.63
N LEU A 138 -15.92 -11.22 5.74
CA LEU A 138 -15.43 -9.87 6.04
C LEU A 138 -16.22 -9.21 7.18
N LYS A 139 -17.55 -9.35 7.18
CA LYS A 139 -18.40 -8.83 8.26
C LYS A 139 -18.10 -9.49 9.60
N GLU A 140 -17.95 -10.81 9.62
CA GLU A 140 -17.64 -11.56 10.83
C GLU A 140 -16.22 -11.25 11.34
N MET A 141 -15.24 -11.14 10.45
CA MET A 141 -13.88 -10.70 10.78
C MET A 141 -13.91 -9.32 11.44
N GLY A 142 -14.59 -8.35 10.81
CA GLY A 142 -14.73 -7.00 11.38
C GLY A 142 -15.42 -6.99 12.75
N ARG A 143 -16.43 -7.85 12.95
CA ARG A 143 -17.11 -8.02 14.25
C ARG A 143 -16.14 -8.54 15.31
N ARG A 144 -15.36 -9.58 14.98
CA ARG A 144 -14.40 -10.22 15.90
C ARG A 144 -13.21 -9.34 16.22
N GLN A 145 -12.77 -8.50 15.29
CA GLN A 145 -11.66 -7.57 15.49
C GLN A 145 -12.03 -6.35 16.33
N LYS A 146 -13.32 -6.00 16.42
CA LYS A 146 -13.80 -4.78 17.09
C LYS A 146 -13.27 -4.60 18.53
N PRO A 147 -13.21 -5.63 19.39
CA PRO A 147 -12.64 -5.49 20.74
C PRO A 147 -11.15 -5.13 20.70
N PHE A 148 -10.36 -5.82 19.88
CA PHE A 148 -8.93 -5.58 19.76
C PHE A 148 -8.63 -4.22 19.13
N LYS A 149 -9.36 -3.85 18.07
CA LYS A 149 -9.26 -2.52 17.46
C LYS A 149 -9.54 -1.41 18.48
N ARG A 150 -10.57 -1.56 19.33
CA ARG A 150 -10.85 -0.62 20.42
C ARG A 150 -9.72 -0.56 21.45
N GLN A 151 -9.14 -1.71 21.81
CA GLN A 151 -8.01 -1.76 22.73
C GLN A 151 -6.78 -1.04 22.15
N VAL A 152 -6.53 -1.20 20.85
CA VAL A 152 -5.44 -0.52 20.15
C VAL A 152 -5.66 0.98 20.11
N GLU A 153 -6.82 1.43 19.62
CA GLU A 153 -7.13 2.85 19.42
C GLU A 153 -7.26 3.63 20.73
N LYS A 154 -7.86 3.04 21.77
CA LYS A 154 -8.15 3.73 23.04
C LYS A 154 -7.12 3.45 24.14
N GLY A 155 -6.28 2.43 23.96
CA GLY A 155 -5.30 2.02 24.95
C GLY A 155 -3.89 2.09 24.38
N ILE A 156 -3.55 1.13 23.53
CA ILE A 156 -2.16 0.90 23.12
C ILE A 156 -1.55 2.12 22.43
N LEU A 157 -2.20 2.67 21.40
CA LEU A 157 -1.65 3.80 20.64
C LEU A 157 -1.47 5.07 21.49
N PRO A 158 -2.48 5.54 22.25
CA PRO A 158 -2.30 6.70 23.14
C PRO A 158 -1.14 6.54 24.13
N PHE A 159 -1.06 5.38 24.82
CA PHE A 159 0.01 5.13 25.78
C PHE A 159 1.37 4.96 25.11
N TYR A 160 1.42 4.42 23.90
CA TYR A 160 2.67 4.31 23.15
C TYR A 160 3.21 5.68 22.74
N LYS A 161 2.32 6.58 22.31
CA LYS A 161 2.70 7.97 21.98
C LYS A 161 3.26 8.72 23.18
N GLU A 162 2.65 8.55 24.34
CA GLU A 162 3.16 9.08 25.61
C GLU A 162 4.53 8.49 25.95
N PHE A 163 4.67 7.17 25.86
CA PHE A 163 5.94 6.48 26.10
C PHE A 163 7.07 7.01 25.21
N LEU A 164 6.84 7.14 23.90
CA LEU A 164 7.84 7.69 22.98
C LEU A 164 8.23 9.14 23.32
N SER A 165 7.27 9.95 23.79
CA SER A 165 7.52 11.35 24.16
C SER A 165 8.37 11.50 25.44
N GLN A 166 8.48 10.44 26.25
CA GLN A 166 9.30 10.39 27.46
C GLN A 166 10.71 9.85 27.21
N GLU A 167 10.99 9.34 26.01
CA GLU A 167 12.33 8.86 25.64
C GLU A 167 13.25 10.05 25.34
N GLU A 168 14.13 10.38 26.29
CA GLU A 168 15.04 11.55 26.22
C GLU A 168 15.93 11.59 24.96
N LYS A 169 16.12 10.44 24.31
CA LYS A 169 16.98 10.31 23.12
C LYS A 169 16.26 10.58 21.80
N LEU A 170 14.92 10.68 21.80
CA LEU A 170 14.15 10.86 20.58
C LEU A 170 13.77 12.33 20.39
N SER A 171 14.11 12.87 19.22
CA SER A 171 13.55 14.13 18.77
C SER A 171 12.05 14.00 18.50
N LYS A 172 11.35 15.14 18.49
CA LYS A 172 9.91 15.17 18.15
C LYS A 172 9.61 14.51 16.80
N LYS A 173 10.49 14.68 15.82
CA LYS A 173 10.35 14.08 14.49
C LYS A 173 10.46 12.55 14.56
N GLU A 174 11.46 12.03 15.28
CA GLU A 174 11.63 10.59 15.46
C GLU A 174 10.45 9.96 16.22
N VAL A 175 9.89 10.67 17.21
CA VAL A 175 8.66 10.24 17.90
C VAL A 175 7.50 10.08 16.92
N GLU A 176 7.27 11.07 16.05
CA GLU A 176 6.21 11.01 15.03
C GLU A 176 6.45 9.88 14.02
N GLU A 177 7.71 9.66 13.61
CA GLU A 177 8.09 8.60 12.67
C GLU A 177 7.91 7.20 13.23
N HIS A 178 8.32 6.95 14.49
CA HIS A 178 8.11 5.67 15.17
C HIS A 178 6.62 5.42 15.44
N PHE A 179 5.88 6.45 15.84
CA PHE A 179 4.44 6.34 16.06
C PHE A 179 3.70 5.96 14.77
N ARG A 180 4.02 6.62 13.65
CA ARG A 180 3.44 6.34 12.33
C ARG A 180 3.68 4.89 11.89
N VAL A 181 4.87 4.33 12.14
CA VAL A 181 5.15 2.92 11.82
C VAL A 181 4.20 1.99 12.56
N VAL A 182 3.98 2.25 13.85
CA VAL A 182 3.10 1.42 14.69
C VAL A 182 1.63 1.59 14.33
N GLU A 183 1.18 2.78 13.94
CA GLU A 183 -0.16 2.99 13.41
C GLU A 183 -0.39 2.13 12.16
N ILE A 184 0.50 2.21 11.17
CA ILE A 184 0.41 1.43 9.92
C ILE A 184 0.57 -0.07 10.19
N PHE A 185 1.41 -0.45 11.16
CA PHE A 185 1.52 -1.83 11.63
C PHE A 185 0.17 -2.36 12.11
N PHE A 186 -0.52 -1.62 12.99
CA PHE A 186 -1.82 -2.06 13.47
C PHE A 186 -2.89 -2.07 12.38
N GLU A 187 -2.88 -1.11 11.45
CA GLU A 187 -3.73 -1.20 10.26
C GLU A 187 -3.50 -2.53 9.56
N ARG A 188 -2.25 -2.85 9.23
CA ARG A 188 -1.91 -4.10 8.53
C ARG A 188 -2.28 -5.35 9.34
N VAL A 189 -2.08 -5.34 10.67
CA VAL A 189 -2.52 -6.41 11.57
C VAL A 189 -4.02 -6.69 11.44
N PHE A 190 -4.84 -5.64 11.36
CA PHE A 190 -6.28 -5.80 11.13
C PHE A 190 -6.60 -6.28 9.72
N TRP A 191 -5.88 -5.80 8.69
CA TRP A 191 -6.05 -6.30 7.32
C TRP A 191 -5.76 -7.80 7.20
N VAL A 192 -4.79 -8.31 7.96
CA VAL A 192 -4.41 -9.74 7.95
C VAL A 192 -5.35 -10.61 8.80
N GLY A 193 -6.19 -10.02 9.65
CA GLY A 193 -7.21 -10.77 10.39
C GLY A 193 -6.85 -11.10 11.84
N PHE A 194 -5.75 -10.58 12.40
CA PHE A 194 -5.39 -10.87 13.79
C PHE A 194 -6.43 -10.30 14.77
N LEU A 195 -6.70 -11.06 15.84
CA LEU A 195 -7.76 -10.77 16.82
C LEU A 195 -7.22 -10.32 18.19
N SER A 196 -5.92 -10.42 18.43
CA SER A 196 -5.27 -9.91 19.64
C SER A 196 -3.78 -9.68 19.36
N PHE A 197 -3.10 -9.01 20.29
CA PHE A 197 -1.66 -8.79 20.18
C PHE A 197 -0.88 -10.10 20.25
N GLU A 198 -1.28 -11.00 21.15
CA GLU A 198 -0.64 -12.30 21.35
C GLU A 198 -0.78 -13.20 20.13
N ALA A 199 -1.87 -13.06 19.35
CA ALA A 199 -2.08 -13.82 18.13
C ALA A 199 -1.18 -13.39 16.97
N ILE A 200 -0.52 -12.22 17.07
CA ILE A 200 0.40 -11.76 16.04
C ILE A 200 1.64 -12.65 16.09
N ARG A 201 1.93 -13.31 14.97
CA ARG A 201 3.08 -14.20 14.85
C ARG A 201 4.40 -13.43 14.74
N PRO A 202 5.50 -13.89 15.38
CA PRO A 202 6.79 -13.21 15.32
C PRO A 202 7.28 -12.92 13.90
N GLU A 203 7.09 -13.87 12.98
CA GLU A 203 7.51 -13.76 11.57
C GLU A 203 6.81 -12.60 10.85
N PHE A 204 5.56 -12.31 11.24
CA PHE A 204 4.84 -11.17 10.69
C PHE A 204 5.52 -9.85 11.08
N VAL A 205 6.05 -9.76 12.31
CA VAL A 205 6.70 -8.55 12.82
C VAL A 205 8.14 -8.43 12.34
N THR A 206 8.88 -9.54 12.28
CA THR A 206 10.31 -9.54 11.94
C THR A 206 10.60 -9.54 10.46
N TYR A 207 9.70 -10.09 9.63
CA TYR A 207 9.93 -10.28 8.20
C TYR A 207 8.80 -9.72 7.35
N GLU A 208 7.56 -10.19 7.54
CA GLU A 208 6.51 -9.92 6.56
C GLU A 208 6.08 -8.46 6.52
N PHE A 209 5.92 -7.81 7.68
CA PHE A 209 5.55 -6.40 7.73
C PHE A 209 6.67 -5.46 7.26
N PRO A 210 7.94 -5.60 7.71
CA PRO A 210 9.05 -4.84 7.15
C PRO A 210 9.17 -4.99 5.63
N HIS A 211 9.04 -6.20 5.10
CA HIS A 211 9.09 -6.45 3.66
C HIS A 211 7.89 -5.84 2.92
N TRP A 212 6.68 -6.00 3.48
CA TRP A 212 5.46 -5.39 2.94
C TRP A 212 5.55 -3.86 2.88
N TRP A 213 6.19 -3.23 3.86
CA TRP A 213 6.41 -1.78 3.88
C TRP A 213 7.11 -1.28 2.62
N GLN A 214 8.13 -2.02 2.16
CA GLN A 214 8.94 -1.68 0.98
C GLN A 214 8.14 -1.56 -0.30
N THR A 215 6.98 -2.20 -0.38
CA THR A 215 6.15 -2.22 -1.59
C THR A 215 4.82 -1.48 -1.43
N HIS A 216 4.37 -1.18 -0.21
CA HIS A 216 3.01 -0.68 0.02
C HIS A 216 2.88 0.69 0.69
N VAL A 217 3.90 1.14 1.45
CA VAL A 217 3.83 2.47 2.08
C VAL A 217 4.40 3.52 1.15
N LEU A 218 3.51 4.34 0.57
CA LEU A 218 3.88 5.44 -0.30
C LEU A 218 4.60 6.56 0.47
N PHE A 219 5.49 7.28 -0.23
CA PHE A 219 6.25 8.43 0.30
C PHE A 219 7.30 8.11 1.39
N ASP A 220 7.52 6.84 1.70
CA ASP A 220 8.43 6.41 2.76
C ASP A 220 9.52 5.51 2.19
N ASP A 221 10.77 5.87 2.45
CA ASP A 221 12.01 5.23 1.95
C ASP A 221 12.76 4.42 3.01
N ARG A 222 12.19 4.31 4.23
CA ARG A 222 12.81 3.52 5.30
C ARG A 222 12.95 2.06 4.89
N ASP A 223 14.11 1.48 5.19
CA ASP A 223 14.40 0.07 4.90
C ASP A 223 13.79 -0.90 5.93
N GLU A 224 13.89 -2.20 5.68
CA GLU A 224 13.34 -3.22 6.58
C GLU A 224 13.92 -3.16 8.01
N ASN A 225 15.19 -2.76 8.17
CA ASN A 225 15.84 -2.66 9.47
C ASN A 225 15.35 -1.45 10.26
N GLU A 226 15.12 -0.31 9.60
CA GLU A 226 14.56 0.90 10.21
C GLU A 226 13.12 0.66 10.70
N ILE A 227 12.33 -0.06 9.90
CA ILE A 227 10.98 -0.49 10.28
C ILE A 227 11.04 -1.47 11.46
N LEU A 228 11.90 -2.48 11.40
CA LEU A 228 12.07 -3.42 12.49
C LEU A 228 12.56 -2.75 13.78
N SER A 229 13.46 -1.76 13.69
CA SER A 229 13.92 -0.97 14.83
C SER A 229 12.75 -0.25 15.53
N SER A 230 11.87 0.38 14.74
CA SER A 230 10.65 1.02 15.25
C SER A 230 9.73 0.02 15.95
N LEU A 231 9.56 -1.19 15.39
CA LEU A 231 8.77 -2.24 16.00
C LEU A 231 9.41 -2.78 17.28
N LYS A 232 10.74 -2.89 17.37
CA LYS A 232 11.43 -3.31 18.60
C LYS A 232 11.19 -2.33 19.76
N ILE A 233 11.18 -1.03 19.49
CA ILE A 233 10.81 -0.02 20.50
C ILE A 233 9.37 -0.23 20.97
N PHE A 234 8.46 -0.50 20.03
CA PHE A 234 7.07 -0.82 20.35
C PHE A 234 6.91 -2.11 21.16
N LEU A 235 7.60 -3.19 20.82
CA LEU A 235 7.58 -4.44 21.56
C LEU A 235 8.13 -4.26 22.98
N ARG A 236 9.18 -3.46 23.15
CA ARG A 236 9.69 -3.06 24.47
C ARG A 236 8.61 -2.36 25.28
N PHE A 237 7.89 -1.41 24.68
CA PHE A 237 6.75 -0.74 25.32
C PHE A 237 5.65 -1.74 25.72
N MET A 238 5.27 -2.66 24.84
CA MET A 238 4.23 -3.66 25.14
C MET A 238 4.62 -4.55 26.32
N LYS A 239 5.89 -4.94 26.39
CA LYS A 239 6.45 -5.71 27.50
C LYS A 239 6.46 -4.89 28.79
N THR A 240 6.92 -3.64 28.77
CA THR A 240 7.08 -2.82 29.98
C THR A 240 5.75 -2.32 30.54
N LYS A 241 4.84 -1.87 29.68
CA LYS A 241 3.56 -1.27 30.09
C LYS A 241 2.48 -2.31 30.36
N PHE A 242 2.43 -3.39 29.58
CA PHE A 242 1.35 -4.37 29.63
C PHE A 242 1.79 -5.79 30.01
N GLY A 243 3.09 -6.04 30.16
CA GLY A 243 3.60 -7.40 30.43
C GLY A 243 3.31 -8.38 29.29
N ARG A 244 3.13 -7.89 28.06
CA ARG A 244 2.73 -8.70 26.90
C ARG A 244 3.90 -8.92 25.96
N GLU A 245 4.02 -10.15 25.48
CA GLU A 245 4.99 -10.57 24.46
C GLU A 245 4.27 -11.31 23.33
N LEU A 246 4.90 -11.36 22.17
CA LEU A 246 4.36 -12.07 21.01
C LEU A 246 4.51 -13.59 21.24
N ASN A 247 3.39 -14.32 21.25
CA ASN A 247 3.35 -15.79 21.38
C ASN A 247 4.28 -16.39 22.47
N GLY A 248 4.57 -15.65 23.56
CA GLY A 248 5.47 -16.08 24.63
C GLY A 248 6.94 -16.31 24.23
N ARG A 249 7.37 -15.81 23.05
CA ARG A 249 8.76 -15.85 22.60
C ARG A 249 9.26 -14.42 22.47
N GLY A 250 10.33 -14.08 23.19
CA GLY A 250 11.00 -12.79 23.01
C GLY A 250 11.50 -12.63 21.57
N ILE A 251 11.36 -11.41 21.04
CA ILE A 251 11.94 -10.96 19.75
C ILE A 251 13.09 -10.01 20.05
#